data_AF-A0A7Y0SNY6-F1
#
_entry.id   AF-A0A7Y0SNY6-F1
#
_cell.length_a   1.000
_cell.length_b   1.000
_cell.length_c   1.000
_cell.angle_alpha   90.00
_cell.angle_beta   90.00
_cell.angle_gamma   90.00
#
_symmetry.space_group_name_H-M   'P 1'
#
loop_
_entity.id
_entity.type
_entity.pdbx_description
1 polymer ?
#
loop_
_entity_poly.entity_id
_entity_poly.type
_entity_poly.pdbx_seq_one_letter_code
_entity_poly.pdbx_strand_id
1 'polypeptide(L)' 'MKFYVVSDLHLDIHGIRRDFWYSFDNEATLVVAGDTANGLSCMAYVKNVLCRHFKTVIMIAGNHEWYSNKSKSYRHRST' A
#
# COMPACT_ATOMS: atom_id res chain seq x y z
N MET A 1 -11.06 -21.65 -0.98
CA MET A 1 -10.36 -20.42 -1.44
C MET A 1 -10.41 -19.43 -0.30
N LYS A 2 -9.28 -18.83 0.08
CA LYS A 2 -9.17 -17.97 1.27
C LYS A 2 -8.81 -16.56 0.86
N PHE A 3 -9.47 -15.57 1.46
CA PHE A 3 -9.27 -14.16 1.18
C PHE A 3 -8.90 -13.41 2.44
N TYR A 4 -7.94 -12.50 2.32
CA TYR A 4 -7.69 -11.44 3.28
C TYR A 4 -8.03 -10.11 2.62
N VAL A 5 -8.72 -9.24 3.35
CA VAL A 5 -9.11 -7.92 2.85
C VAL A 5 -8.57 -6.87 3.82
N VAL A 6 -7.85 -5.89 3.27
CA VAL A 6 -7.32 -4.73 3.99
C VAL A 6 -7.58 -3.48 3.19
N SER A 7 -7.49 -2.31 3.83
CA SER A 7 -7.71 -1.00 3.21
C SER A 7 -6.90 0.06 3.96
N ASP A 8 -6.74 1.24 3.38
CA ASP A 8 -6.24 2.45 4.05
C ASP A 8 -4.87 2.25 4.72
N LEU A 9 -3.98 1.51 4.05
CA LEU A 9 -2.68 1.14 4.61
C LEU A 9 -1.76 2.34 4.80
N HIS A 10 -1.90 3.39 3.98
CA HIS A 10 -1.08 4.61 4.00
C HIS A 10 0.41 4.32 4.24
N LEU A 11 0.98 3.40 3.45
CA LEU A 11 2.35 2.90 3.61
C LEU A 11 3.42 3.99 3.48
N ASP A 12 3.10 5.09 2.82
CA ASP A 12 3.97 6.26 2.66
C ASP A 12 4.00 7.18 3.89
N ILE A 13 2.99 7.08 4.76
CA ILE A 13 2.90 7.82 6.03
C ILE A 13 3.44 6.98 7.17
N HIS A 14 3.00 5.72 7.27
CA HIS A 14 3.32 4.84 8.40
C HIS A 14 4.59 4.00 8.19
N GLY A 15 5.11 3.97 6.96
CA GLY A 15 6.19 3.07 6.57
C GLY A 15 5.76 1.60 6.55
N ILE A 16 6.67 0.74 6.12
CA ILE A 16 6.46 -0.71 6.10
C ILE A 16 6.81 -1.26 7.49
N ARG A 17 5.80 -1.41 8.35
CA ARG A 17 6.02 -2.10 9.62
C ARG A 17 5.83 -3.61 9.45
N ARG A 18 6.76 -4.41 9.98
CA ARG A 18 6.70 -5.88 9.91
C ARG A 18 5.49 -6.47 10.64
N ASP A 19 4.93 -5.74 11.60
CA ASP A 19 3.78 -6.15 12.41
C ASP A 19 2.42 -5.85 11.76
N PHE A 20 2.39 -5.21 10.58
CA PHE A 20 1.15 -5.11 9.79
C PHE A 20 0.55 -6.48 9.44
N TRP A 21 1.39 -7.50 9.32
CA TRP A 21 0.99 -8.85 8.99
C TRP A 21 1.31 -9.77 10.15
N TYR A 22 0.27 -10.31 10.79
CA TYR A 22 0.43 -11.32 11.83
C TYR A 22 1.05 -12.60 11.27
N SER A 23 0.65 -12.98 10.06
CA SER A 23 1.27 -14.05 9.28
C SER A 23 1.00 -13.86 7.78
N PHE A 24 1.93 -14.32 6.96
CA PHE A 24 1.76 -14.44 5.52
C PHE A 24 1.14 -15.79 5.17
N ASP A 25 0.42 -15.85 4.05
CA ASP A 25 -0.32 -17.04 3.63
C ASP A 25 -0.22 -17.21 2.11
N ASN A 26 0.71 -18.06 1.68
CA ASN A 26 1.08 -18.24 0.27
C ASN A 26 -0.04 -18.84 -0.59
N GLU A 27 -1.10 -19.39 0.01
CA GLU A 27 -2.25 -19.95 -0.73
C GLU A 27 -3.47 -19.01 -0.76
N ALA A 28 -3.41 -17.89 -0.04
CA ALA A 28 -4.52 -16.95 0.03
C ALA A 28 -4.42 -15.83 -1.02
N THR A 29 -5.58 -15.25 -1.34
CA THR A 29 -5.67 -14.00 -2.11
C THR A 29 -5.77 -12.83 -1.14
N LEU A 30 -4.89 -11.84 -1.30
CA LEU A 30 -4.97 -10.56 -0.61
C LEU A 30 -5.69 -9.55 -1.50
N VAL A 31 -6.68 -8.85 -0.93
CA VAL A 31 -7.36 -7.71 -1.55
C VAL A 31 -7.00 -6.45 -0.76
N VAL A 32 -6.47 -5.45 -1.44
CA VAL A 32 -6.17 -4.12 -0.88
C VAL A 32 -7.17 -3.13 -1.48
N ALA A 33 -8.12 -2.67 -0.66
CA ALA A 33 -9.32 -1.95 -1.07
C ALA A 33 -9.15 -0.42 -1.13
N GLY A 34 -7.98 0.05 -1.58
CA GLY A 34 -7.70 1.48 -1.75
C GLY A 34 -6.87 2.09 -0.62
N ASP A 35 -6.44 3.33 -0.85
CA ASP A 35 -5.67 4.17 0.06
C ASP A 35 -4.43 3.45 0.63
N THR A 36 -3.79 2.68 -0.25
CA THR A 36 -2.54 1.97 0.01
C THR A 36 -1.40 2.94 0.28
N ALA A 37 -1.32 3.99 -0.54
CA ALA A 37 -0.34 5.06 -0.44
C ALA A 37 -0.73 6.24 -1.35
N ASN A 38 -0.11 7.40 -1.16
CA ASN A 38 -0.27 8.51 -2.10
C ASN A 38 0.40 8.23 -3.45
N GLY A 39 -0.36 8.32 -4.55
CA GLY A 39 0.16 8.03 -5.88
C GLY A 39 0.68 6.59 -6.00
N LEU A 40 1.83 6.42 -6.67
CA LEU A 40 2.52 5.13 -6.80
C LEU A 40 3.58 4.89 -5.70
N SER A 41 3.55 5.68 -4.62
CA SER A 41 4.50 5.49 -3.53
C SER A 41 4.33 4.11 -2.91
N CYS A 42 5.43 3.52 -2.45
CA CYS A 42 5.46 2.18 -1.84
C CYS A 42 4.98 0.99 -2.71
N MET A 43 4.74 1.16 -4.02
CA MET A 43 4.38 0.03 -4.91
C MET A 43 5.47 -1.05 -4.99
N ALA A 44 6.72 -0.69 -4.74
CA ALA A 44 7.82 -1.64 -4.61
C ALA A 44 7.59 -2.63 -3.46
N TYR A 45 6.96 -2.22 -2.35
CA TYR A 45 6.63 -3.11 -1.24
C TYR A 45 5.59 -4.15 -1.66
N VAL A 46 4.51 -3.72 -2.32
CA VAL A 46 3.48 -4.63 -2.81
C VAL A 46 4.10 -5.68 -3.72
N LYS A 47 4.89 -5.24 -4.71
CA LYS A 47 5.53 -6.14 -5.68
C LYS A 47 6.55 -7.09 -5.05
N ASN A 48 7.41 -6.58 -4.16
CA ASN A 48 8.55 -7.34 -3.66
C ASN A 48 8.27 -8.13 -2.39
N VAL A 49 7.21 -7.80 -1.66
CA VAL A 49 6.83 -8.46 -0.40
C VAL A 49 5.48 -9.14 -0.55
N LEU A 50 4.39 -8.39 -0.76
CA LEU A 50 3.04 -8.96 -0.74
C LEU A 50 2.84 -10.01 -1.85
N CYS A 51 3.28 -9.72 -3.07
CA CYS A 51 3.18 -10.68 -4.18
C CYS A 51 4.07 -11.93 -4.02
N ARG A 52 5.03 -11.95 -3.09
CA ARG A 52 5.82 -13.15 -2.77
C ARG A 52 5.19 -14.01 -1.68
N HIS A 53 4.27 -13.44 -0.93
CA HIS A 53 3.72 -14.00 0.30
C HIS A 53 2.23 -14.32 0.24
N PHE A 54 1.58 -13.95 -0.87
CA PHE A 54 0.21 -14.28 -1.19
C PHE A 54 0.15 -14.84 -2.61
N LYS A 55 -0.75 -15.79 -2.84
CA LYS A 55 -0.98 -16.40 -4.15
C LYS A 55 -1.37 -15.38 -5.21
N THR A 56 -2.15 -14.39 -4.80
CA THR A 56 -2.64 -13.32 -5.65
C THR A 56 -2.83 -12.08 -4.80
N VAL A 57 -2.42 -10.92 -5.30
CA VAL A 57 -2.68 -9.62 -4.69
C VAL A 57 -3.52 -8.81 -5.65
N ILE A 58 -4.72 -8.42 -5.22
CA ILE A 58 -5.64 -7.57 -5.98
C ILE A 58 -5.58 -6.18 -5.35
N MET A 59 -5.13 -5.21 -6.13
CA MET A 59 -5.13 -3.80 -5.73
C MET A 59 -6.30 -3.08 -6.35
N ILE A 60 -7.04 -2.34 -5.53
CA ILE A 60 -8.08 -1.42 -5.95
C ILE A 60 -7.56 -0.01 -5.63
N ALA A 61 -7.64 0.91 -6.59
CA ALA A 61 -7.22 2.29 -6.37
C ALA A 61 -8.30 3.03 -5.57
N GLY A 62 -7.93 3.57 -4.41
CA GLY A 62 -8.70 4.58 -3.66
C GLY A 62 -8.39 5.99 -4.17
N ASN A 63 -8.82 7.01 -3.44
CA ASN A 63 -8.58 8.39 -3.84
C ASN A 63 -7.11 8.80 -3.67
N HIS A 64 -6.40 8.26 -2.67
CA HIS A 64 -5.00 8.61 -2.43
C HIS A 64 -4.07 8.12 -3.56
N GLU A 65 -4.37 7.01 -4.23
CA GLU A 65 -3.63 6.56 -5.41
C GLU A 65 -3.67 7.57 -6.58
N TRP A 66 -4.68 8.44 -6.61
CA TRP A 66 -4.80 9.52 -7.61
C TRP A 66 -4.17 10.83 -7.17
N TYR A 67 -3.74 10.95 -5.91
CA TYR A 67 -3.09 12.15 -5.43
C TYR A 67 -1.65 12.23 -5.96
N SER A 68 -1.30 13.37 -6.56
CA SER A 68 0.08 13.63 -6.97
C SER A 68 0.85 14.25 -5.81
N ASN A 69 2.05 13.73 -5.50
CA ASN A 69 2.98 14.36 -4.54
C ASN A 69 3.53 15.73 -5.01
N LYS A 70 3.04 16.28 -6.13
CA LYS A 70 3.57 17.53 -6.74
C LYS A 70 3.35 18.78 -5.87
N SER A 71 2.44 18.74 -4.89
CA SER A 71 2.15 19.87 -4.01
C SER A 71 3.10 19.99 -2.80
N LYS A 72 3.89 18.95 -2.46
CA LYS A 72 4.84 19.02 -1.33
C LYS A 72 6.01 19.98 -1.59
N SER A 73 6.31 20.29 -2.85
CA SER A 73 7.38 21.23 -3.23
C SER A 73 7.03 22.71 -3.00
N TYR A 74 5.78 23.04 -2.69
CA TYR A 74 5.30 24.44 -2.57
C TYR A 74 5.22 24.97 -1.13
N ARG A 75 5.56 24.15 -0.11
CA ARG A 75 5.61 24.62 1.29
C ARG A 75 7.05 24.61 1.81
N HIS A 76 7.48 25.79 2.27
CA HIS A 76 8.76 26.16 2.91
C HIS A 76 9.96 26.50 2.02
N ARG A 77 9.93 27.72 1.46
CA ARG A 77 10.96 28.74 1.78
C ARG A 77 10.27 30.08 2.06
N SER A 78 9.77 30.21 3.28
CA SER A 78 9.52 31.49 3.93
C SER A 78 10.56 31.55 5.05
N THR A 79 11.28 32.67 5.13
CA THR A 79 12.55 32.97 5.84
C THR A 79 13.80 32.61 5.06
#